data_AF-A0A517PSQ5-F1
#
_entry.id   AF-A0A517PSQ5-F1
#
_cell.length_a   1.000
_cell.length_b   1.000
_cell.length_c   1.000
_cell.angle_alpha   90.00
_cell.angle_beta   90.00
_cell.angle_gamma   90.00
#
_symmetry.space_group_name_H-M   'P 1'
#
loop_
_entity.id
_entity.type
_entity.pdbx_description
1 polymer ?
#
loop_
_entity_poly.entity_id
_entity_poly.type
_entity_poly.pdbx_seq_one_letter_code
_entity_poly.pdbx_strand_id
1 'polypeptide(L)'
;MSKYPMDRELNPEEFVDFISDLIVDMKAGLPEVASEFYEASGRGAIALQFQDAVTPQDRRMGIDYVTPARLPDHKYLKQLIQEYDPTSELVVFATTKNGQVQFVSHLTFAELQSAPE
;
A
#
# COMPACT_ATOMS: atom_id res chain seq x y z
N MET A 1 12.17 -17.96 10.64
CA MET A 1 12.55 -17.49 9.29
C MET A 1 11.64 -16.34 8.95
N SER A 2 12.17 -15.17 8.58
CA SER A 2 11.33 -14.04 8.19
C SER A 2 10.61 -14.40 6.88
N LYS A 3 9.27 -14.30 6.85
CA LYS A 3 8.44 -14.58 5.67
C LYS A 3 8.70 -13.59 4.52
N TYR A 4 9.40 -12.50 4.83
CA TYR A 4 9.64 -11.39 3.93
C TYR A 4 11.10 -11.37 3.49
N PRO A 5 11.38 -11.18 2.19
CA PRO A 5 12.74 -11.16 1.67
C PRO A 5 13.48 -9.90 2.16
N MET A 6 14.12 -10.02 3.32
CA MET A 6 14.84 -8.92 3.99
C MET A 6 16.33 -8.87 3.62
N ASP A 7 16.84 -9.80 2.81
CA ASP A 7 18.29 -9.99 2.60
C ASP A 7 18.80 -9.57 1.20
N ARG A 8 17.94 -9.14 0.29
CA ARG A 8 18.33 -8.66 -1.05
C ARG A 8 17.37 -7.61 -1.61
N GLU A 9 17.79 -6.93 -2.66
CA GLU A 9 16.92 -6.08 -3.48
C GLU A 9 15.96 -6.97 -4.27
N LEU A 10 14.67 -6.67 -4.20
CA LEU A 10 13.64 -7.39 -4.96
C LEU A 10 13.63 -6.85 -6.39
N ASN A 11 13.52 -7.76 -7.36
CA ASN A 11 13.16 -7.34 -8.70
C ASN A 11 11.69 -6.86 -8.72
N PRO A 12 11.23 -6.18 -9.78
CA PRO A 12 9.87 -5.64 -9.83
C PRO A 12 8.75 -6.67 -9.63
N GLU A 13 8.91 -7.90 -10.13
CA GLU A 13 7.91 -8.96 -10.00
C GLU A 13 7.84 -9.47 -8.56
N GLU A 14 9.00 -9.77 -7.97
CA GLU A 14 9.12 -10.19 -6.56
C GLU A 14 8.61 -9.11 -5.60
N PHE A 15 8.78 -7.83 -5.96
CA PHE A 15 8.25 -6.72 -5.18
C PHE A 15 6.72 -6.69 -5.22
N VAL A 16 6.10 -6.90 -6.39
CA VAL A 16 4.64 -6.95 -6.53
C VAL A 16 4.05 -8.12 -5.76
N ASP A 17 4.68 -9.30 -5.86
CA ASP A 17 4.24 -10.50 -5.12
C ASP A 17 4.35 -10.27 -3.60
N PHE A 18 5.48 -9.73 -3.15
CA PHE A 18 5.69 -9.37 -1.75
C PHE A 18 4.64 -8.39 -1.22
N ILE A 19 4.35 -7.32 -1.96
CA ILE A 19 3.33 -6.34 -1.56
C ILE A 19 1.93 -6.96 -1.55
N SER A 20 1.64 -7.85 -2.49
CA SER A 20 0.36 -8.56 -2.54
C SER A 20 0.17 -9.47 -1.32
N ASP A 21 1.19 -10.25 -0.95
CA ASP A 21 1.19 -11.09 0.26
C ASP A 21 1.04 -10.24 1.54
N LEU A 22 1.71 -9.09 1.58
CA LEU A 22 1.62 -8.17 2.71
C LEU A 22 0.20 -7.58 2.85
N ILE A 23 -0.43 -7.18 1.75
CA ILE A 23 -1.82 -6.70 1.75
C ILE A 23 -2.76 -7.78 2.27
N VAL A 24 -2.55 -9.05 1.87
CA VAL A 24 -3.32 -10.19 2.40
C VAL A 24 -3.12 -10.34 3.90
N ASP A 25 -1.89 -10.25 4.40
CA ASP A 25 -1.58 -10.35 5.83
C ASP A 25 -2.22 -9.19 6.63
N MET A 26 -2.37 -8.01 6.02
CA MET A 26 -2.93 -6.81 6.64
C MET A 26 -4.42 -6.59 6.38
N LYS A 27 -5.07 -7.45 5.58
CA LYS A 27 -6.42 -7.23 5.01
C LYS A 27 -7.49 -6.88 6.05
N ALA A 28 -7.37 -7.43 7.26
CA ALA A 28 -8.34 -7.22 8.33
C ALA A 28 -8.28 -5.79 8.94
N GLY A 29 -7.10 -5.16 8.95
CA GLY A 29 -6.91 -3.83 9.55
C GLY A 29 -6.94 -2.68 8.55
N LEU A 30 -6.73 -2.95 7.26
CA LEU A 30 -6.71 -1.91 6.21
C LEU A 30 -8.02 -1.09 6.11
N PRO A 31 -9.23 -1.68 6.21
CA PRO A 31 -10.47 -0.90 6.17
C PRO A 31 -10.62 0.05 7.36
N GLU A 32 -10.25 -0.37 8.57
CA GLU A 32 -10.32 0.46 9.77
C GLU A 32 -9.38 1.67 9.64
N VAL A 33 -8.13 1.42 9.26
CA VAL A 33 -7.14 2.46 8.98
C VAL A 33 -7.64 3.42 7.89
N ALA A 34 -8.16 2.91 6.78
CA ALA A 34 -8.71 3.73 5.70
C ALA A 34 -9.87 4.62 6.18
N SER A 35 -10.77 4.06 6.98
CA SER A 35 -11.94 4.77 7.51
C SER A 35 -11.53 5.92 8.44
N GLU A 36 -10.65 5.65 9.41
CA GLU A 36 -10.17 6.68 10.34
C GLU A 36 -9.54 7.87 9.62
N PHE A 37 -8.69 7.59 8.62
CA PHE A 37 -8.04 8.63 7.85
C PHE A 37 -9.00 9.36 6.91
N TYR A 38 -9.94 8.65 6.30
CA TYR A 38 -10.96 9.26 5.44
C TYR A 38 -11.81 10.26 6.22
N GLU A 39 -12.27 9.91 7.43
CA GLU A 39 -13.04 10.81 8.29
C GLU A 39 -12.26 12.06 8.67
N ALA A 40 -10.95 11.94 8.91
CA ALA A 40 -10.10 13.05 9.33
C ALA A 40 -9.66 13.96 8.16
N SER A 41 -9.38 13.39 6.99
CA SER A 41 -8.63 14.04 5.91
C SER A 41 -9.28 13.99 4.53
N GLY A 42 -10.41 13.27 4.38
CA GLY A 42 -11.06 13.03 3.10
C GLY A 42 -10.34 11.96 2.26
N ARG A 43 -10.67 11.91 0.96
CA ARG A 43 -10.12 10.90 0.02
C ARG A 43 -8.59 10.94 -0.03
N GLY A 44 -7.98 9.79 -0.30
CA GLY A 44 -6.54 9.56 -0.24
C GLY A 44 -6.19 8.09 -0.47
N ALA A 45 -4.91 7.76 -0.38
CA ALA A 45 -4.41 6.42 -0.64
C ALA A 45 -3.57 5.91 0.52
N ILE A 46 -3.66 4.63 0.81
CA ILE A 46 -2.73 3.96 1.73
C ILE A 46 -1.39 3.79 1.01
N ALA A 47 -0.35 4.40 1.55
CA ALA A 47 1.02 4.27 1.09
C ALA A 47 1.74 3.21 1.92
N LEU A 48 2.19 2.14 1.26
CA LEU A 48 3.13 1.21 1.83
C LEU A 48 4.54 1.69 1.47
N GLN A 49 5.23 2.25 2.46
CA GLN A 49 6.58 2.77 2.30
C GLN A 49 7.57 1.70 2.71
N PHE A 50 8.32 1.19 1.74
CA PHE A 50 9.43 0.29 2.00
C PHE A 50 10.74 1.08 2.01
N GLN A 51 11.28 1.29 3.21
CA GLN A 51 12.63 1.81 3.36
C GLN A 51 13.60 0.64 3.31
N ASP A 52 14.14 0.41 2.12
CA ASP A 52 15.27 -0.48 1.92
C ASP A 52 16.50 0.11 2.62
N ALA A 53 17.28 -0.74 3.27
CA ALA A 53 18.44 -0.37 4.07
C ALA A 53 19.58 -1.36 3.78
N VAL A 54 20.81 -0.88 4.01
CA VAL A 54 22.04 -1.64 3.76
C VAL A 54 22.07 -2.92 4.60
N THR A 55 21.50 -2.88 5.81
CA THR A 55 21.33 -4.06 6.64
C THR A 55 19.86 -4.46 6.73
N PRO A 56 19.53 -5.77 6.75
CA PRO A 56 18.17 -6.26 6.93
C PRO A 56 17.47 -5.72 8.20
N GLN A 57 18.25 -5.41 9.23
CA GLN A 57 17.77 -4.98 10.55
C GLN A 57 17.30 -3.52 10.57
N ASP A 58 17.80 -2.72 9.61
CA ASP A 58 17.46 -1.30 9.47
C ASP A 58 16.33 -1.06 8.48
N ARG A 59 15.88 -2.11 7.76
CA ARG A 59 14.75 -2.02 6.83
C ARG A 59 13.48 -1.72 7.62
N ARG A 60 12.75 -0.70 7.17
CA ARG A 60 11.50 -0.29 7.80
C ARG A 60 10.36 -0.35 6.81
N MET A 61 9.23 -0.82 7.29
CA MET A 61 7.97 -0.74 6.60
C MET A 61 7.10 0.28 7.33
N GLY A 62 6.67 1.30 6.60
CA GLY A 62 5.73 2.29 7.07
C GLY A 62 4.40 2.15 6.35
N ILE A 63 3.32 2.41 7.06
CA ILE A 63 2.00 2.60 6.49
C ILE A 63 1.67 4.07 6.73
N ASP A 64 1.37 4.79 5.66
CA ASP A 64 0.96 6.19 5.72
C ASP A 64 -0.33 6.38 4.92
N TYR A 65 -1.08 7.44 5.21
CA TYR A 65 -2.23 7.84 4.41
C TYR A 65 -1.91 9.13 3.67
N VAL A 66 -1.93 9.06 2.35
CA VAL A 66 -1.49 10.14 1.48
C VAL A 66 -2.69 10.78 0.80
N THR A 67 -2.97 12.03 1.15
CA THR A 67 -4.02 12.84 0.53
C THR A 67 -3.64 13.22 -0.91
N PRO A 68 -4.62 13.59 -1.76
CA PRO A 68 -4.39 13.96 -3.16
C PRO A 68 -3.30 15.02 -3.37
N ALA A 69 -3.16 15.95 -2.42
CA ALA A 69 -2.15 17.01 -2.48
C ALA A 69 -0.70 16.50 -2.31
N ARG A 70 -0.52 15.33 -1.70
CA ARG A 70 0.79 14.71 -1.40
C ARG A 70 1.06 13.45 -2.22
N LEU A 71 0.15 13.07 -3.12
CA LEU A 71 0.33 11.88 -3.96
C LEU A 71 1.53 12.05 -4.90
N PRO A 72 2.30 10.98 -5.14
CA PRO A 72 3.36 11.00 -6.13
C PRO A 72 2.78 11.26 -7.52
N ASP A 73 3.63 11.76 -8.43
CA ASP A 73 3.22 12.04 -9.80
C ASP A 73 3.09 10.76 -10.64
N HIS A 74 2.02 10.01 -10.38
CA HIS A 74 1.71 8.76 -11.05
C HIS A 74 0.31 8.82 -11.67
N LYS A 75 0.23 8.81 -13.00
CA LYS A 75 -1.01 9.07 -13.75
C LYS A 75 -2.17 8.17 -13.32
N TYR A 76 -1.93 6.86 -13.23
CA TYR A 76 -2.96 5.89 -12.87
C TYR A 76 -3.43 6.04 -11.41
N LEU A 77 -2.51 6.34 -10.49
CA LEU A 77 -2.85 6.55 -9.07
C LEU A 77 -3.71 7.81 -8.89
N LYS A 78 -3.34 8.89 -9.57
CA LYS A 78 -4.12 10.14 -9.55
C LYS A 78 -5.52 9.95 -10.10
N GLN A 79 -5.68 9.11 -11.13
CA GLN A 79 -6.99 8.79 -11.69
C GLN A 79 -7.84 7.98 -10.70
N LEU A 80 -7.30 6.89 -10.16
CA LEU A 80 -8.02 6.04 -9.21
C LEU A 80 -8.56 6.82 -8.01
N ILE A 81 -7.75 7.73 -7.46
CA ILE A 81 -8.12 8.53 -6.29
C ILE A 81 -9.30 9.48 -6.56
N GLN A 82 -9.53 9.87 -7.82
CA GLN A 82 -10.67 10.69 -8.20
C GLN A 82 -11.95 9.86 -8.36
N GLU A 83 -11.82 8.59 -8.71
CA GLU A 83 -12.94 7.76 -9.16
C GLU A 83 -13.47 6.80 -8.09
N TYR A 84 -12.63 6.34 -7.16
CA TYR A 84 -13.00 5.34 -6.15
C TYR A 84 -14.02 5.86 -5.11
N ASP A 85 -14.79 4.94 -4.53
CA ASP A 85 -15.70 5.18 -3.42
C ASP A 85 -15.01 4.89 -2.07
N PRO A 86 -14.60 5.92 -1.30
CA PRO A 86 -13.88 5.73 -0.04
C PRO A 86 -14.70 5.06 1.07
N THR A 87 -16.02 4.89 0.90
CA THR A 87 -16.88 4.24 1.89
C THR A 87 -16.89 2.71 1.75
N SER A 88 -16.48 2.19 0.60
CA SER A 88 -16.52 0.76 0.28
C SER A 88 -15.25 0.25 -0.40
N GLU A 89 -14.34 1.15 -0.77
CA GLU A 89 -13.12 0.89 -1.51
C GLU A 89 -11.94 1.65 -0.93
N LEU A 90 -10.74 1.17 -1.20
CA LEU A 90 -9.49 1.84 -0.88
C LEU A 90 -8.48 1.69 -2.02
N VAL A 91 -7.54 2.61 -2.06
CA VAL A 91 -6.41 2.57 -3.00
C VAL A 91 -5.14 2.38 -2.20
N VAL A 92 -4.37 1.35 -2.54
CA VAL A 92 -3.04 1.08 -1.97
C VAL A 92 -1.99 1.33 -3.03
N PHE A 93 -0.90 1.99 -2.66
CA PHE A 93 0.27 2.05 -3.51
C PHE A 93 1.54 1.77 -2.72
N ALA A 94 2.54 1.22 -3.38
CA ALA A 94 3.87 1.05 -2.80
C ALA A 94 4.93 1.75 -3.64
N THR A 95 5.88 2.36 -2.93
CA THR A 95 7.01 3.05 -3.54
C THR A 95 8.31 2.33 -3.20
N THR A 96 9.27 2.42 -4.11
CA THR A 96 10.66 2.01 -3.83
C THR A 96 11.38 3.08 -3.02
N LYS A 97 12.60 2.78 -2.56
CA LYS A 97 13.49 3.73 -1.86
C LYS A 97 13.70 5.06 -2.58
N ASN A 98 13.55 5.08 -3.92
CA ASN A 98 13.72 6.28 -4.74
C ASN A 98 12.41 7.10 -4.88
N GLY A 99 11.33 6.72 -4.18
CA GLY A 99 10.02 7.36 -4.27
C GLY A 99 9.23 7.00 -5.54
N GLN A 100 9.72 6.06 -6.36
CA GLN A 100 9.02 5.61 -7.56
C GLN A 100 7.90 4.64 -7.18
N VAL A 101 6.68 4.92 -7.63
CA VAL A 101 5.54 4.00 -7.51
C VAL A 101 5.79 2.76 -8.38
N GLN A 102 5.82 1.59 -7.76
CA GLN A 102 5.98 0.29 -8.46
C GLN A 102 4.73 -0.59 -8.33
N PHE A 103 3.84 -0.25 -7.39
CA PHE A 103 2.61 -0.98 -7.15
C PHE A 103 1.49 0.01 -6.94
N VAL A 104 0.35 -0.23 -7.59
CA VAL A 104 -0.91 0.46 -7.35
C VAL A 104 -1.99 -0.60 -7.42
N SER A 105 -2.83 -0.65 -6.40
CA SER A 105 -3.99 -1.53 -6.35
C SER A 105 -5.21 -0.77 -5.85
N HIS A 106 -6.35 -1.12 -6.43
CA HIS A 106 -7.67 -0.68 -6.02
C HIS A 106 -8.37 -1.91 -5.45
N LEU A 107 -8.81 -1.80 -4.20
CA LEU A 107 -9.36 -2.92 -3.43
C LEU A 107 -10.68 -2.49 -2.83
N THR A 108 -11.66 -3.37 -2.93
CA THR A 108 -12.94 -3.24 -2.23
C THR A 108 -12.82 -3.81 -0.82
N PHE A 109 -13.59 -3.30 0.12
CA PHE A 109 -13.66 -3.88 1.47
C PHE A 109 -14.17 -5.32 1.44
N ALA A 110 -15.01 -5.66 0.45
CA ALA A 110 -15.46 -7.02 0.21
C ALA A 110 -14.30 -7.96 -0.14
N GLU A 111 -13.38 -7.56 -1.03
CA GLU A 111 -12.19 -8.36 -1.38
C GLU A 111 -11.28 -8.57 -0.16
N LEU A 112 -11.11 -7.54 0.67
CA LEU A 112 -10.31 -7.62 1.89
C LEU A 112 -10.92 -8.54 2.95
N GLN A 113 -12.24 -8.63 3.00
CA GLN A 113 -12.97 -9.52 3.93
C GLN A 113 -13.10 -10.96 3.42
N SER A 114 -12.93 -11.20 2.11
CA SER A 114 -13.27 -12.48 1.47
C SER A 114 -12.09 -13.44 1.28
N ALA A 115 -10.86 -13.10 1.67
CA ALA A 115 -9.74 -14.01 1.37
C ALA A 115 -9.87 -15.33 2.17
N PRO A 116 -9.76 -16.50 1.48
CA PRO A 116 -10.04 -17.82 2.05
C PRO A 116 -9.13 -18.14 3.23
N GLU A 117 -9.68 -18.90 4.18
CA GLU A 117 -8.96 -19.53 5.30
C GLU A 117 -7.82 -20.46 4.84
#